data_AF-A0AAD9Z533-F1
#
_entry.id   AF-A0AAD9Z533-F1
#
_cell.length_a   1.000
_cell.length_b   1.000
_cell.length_c   1.000
_cell.angle_alpha   90.00
_cell.angle_beta   90.00
_cell.angle_gamma   90.00
#
_symmetry.space_group_name_H-M   'P 1'
#
loop_
_entity.id
_entity.type
_entity.pdbx_description
1 polymer ?
#
loop_
_entity_poly.entity_id
_entity_poly.type
_entity_poly.pdbx_seq_one_letter_code
_entity_poly.pdbx_strand_id
1 'polypeptide(L)'
;MNETFIRQSKDNGGRVHHYYYGSATPLAGPETDWCYLTRDAAYMPDAPGYLVNLFTDSGNSWSQNEWDPIPELRPPPGSSLSILFVNVQKTFYSSPRHDPIFPAETRHHIEGLDQTYYINSLGHATVMACVDRTEWRDPDYGDAWSSMDQLPALSPQDPRVYAGLWLMRYSLLNSNVFQSIEMRLANTFDAQSRISSFVSLDMPENQWEIEVERFFKISLARIQINARNIARGVPAKYEGWYKRANNDTICMDNYLFQTQGWTNVNYTVSLLVLVPCLMLLVLAIPSGEEELWPEPVLRHLSQISGGKASLKIIQAVKGYLISATSNACNIIFNKHTWRRVWQTSKRVINSSPGLLRAARYGEGVGRQLEEISTVFFSGFAH
;
A
#
# COMPACT_ATOMS: atom_id res chain seq x y z
N MET A 1 -17.35 -15.28 -26.71
CA MET A 1 -16.58 -14.12 -27.23
C MET A 1 -16.50 -14.24 -28.75
N ASN A 2 -16.51 -13.13 -29.47
CA ASN A 2 -16.38 -13.15 -30.93
C ASN A 2 -14.90 -13.37 -31.28
N GLU A 3 -14.54 -14.58 -31.70
CA GLU A 3 -13.14 -14.98 -32.04
C GLU A 3 -12.62 -14.34 -33.34
N THR A 4 -13.38 -13.41 -33.94
CA THR A 4 -13.02 -12.74 -35.20
C THR A 4 -11.67 -12.04 -35.18
N PHE A 5 -11.20 -11.60 -34.00
CA PHE A 5 -9.94 -10.87 -33.84
C PHE A 5 -8.77 -11.74 -33.39
N ILE A 6 -8.94 -13.06 -33.35
CA ILE A 6 -7.89 -14.01 -32.97
C ILE A 6 -7.59 -14.91 -34.16
N ARG A 7 -6.33 -14.90 -34.65
CA ARG A 7 -5.90 -15.84 -35.70
C ARG A 7 -4.89 -16.82 -35.16
N GLN A 8 -5.06 -18.08 -35.56
CA GLN A 8 -4.15 -19.15 -35.19
C GLN A 8 -3.13 -19.39 -36.29
N SER A 9 -1.87 -19.55 -35.91
CA SER A 9 -0.84 -20.15 -36.75
C SER A 9 -0.19 -21.33 -36.01
N LYS A 10 0.53 -22.16 -36.75
CA LYS A 10 1.34 -23.24 -36.17
C LYS A 10 2.81 -22.92 -36.38
N ASP A 11 3.61 -23.15 -35.35
CA ASP A 11 5.06 -23.19 -35.47
C ASP A 11 5.65 -24.40 -34.72
N ASN A 12 6.99 -24.51 -34.70
CA ASN A 12 7.69 -25.64 -34.06
C ASN A 12 7.40 -25.76 -32.56
N GLY A 13 6.86 -24.72 -31.92
CA GLY A 13 6.52 -24.68 -30.49
C GLY A 13 5.03 -24.90 -30.17
N GLY A 14 4.19 -25.15 -31.18
CA GLY A 14 2.75 -25.42 -31.00
C GLY A 14 1.85 -24.44 -31.75
N ARG A 15 0.63 -24.25 -31.25
CA ARG A 15 -0.28 -23.21 -31.79
C ARG A 15 0.07 -21.86 -31.19
N VAL A 16 0.07 -20.86 -32.06
CA VAL A 16 0.26 -19.45 -31.71
C VAL A 16 -1.01 -18.70 -32.05
N HIS A 17 -1.52 -17.93 -31.11
CA HIS A 17 -2.70 -17.09 -31.24
C HIS A 17 -2.24 -15.64 -31.35
N HIS A 18 -2.59 -14.97 -32.44
CA HIS A 18 -2.30 -13.57 -32.72
C HIS A 18 -3.56 -12.74 -32.53
N TYR A 19 -3.45 -11.60 -31.84
CA TYR A 19 -4.60 -10.76 -31.46
C TYR A 19 -4.59 -9.45 -32.25
N TYR A 20 -5.61 -9.27 -33.09
CA TYR A 20 -5.76 -8.18 -34.06
C TYR A 20 -6.68 -7.06 -33.54
N TYR A 21 -6.42 -6.60 -32.32
CA TYR A 21 -7.13 -5.46 -31.72
C TYR A 21 -6.51 -4.09 -32.07
N GLY A 22 -5.48 -4.09 -32.91
CA GLY A 22 -4.78 -2.90 -33.38
C GLY A 22 -3.36 -3.24 -33.81
N SER A 23 -2.68 -2.32 -34.48
CA SER A 23 -1.25 -2.47 -34.74
C SER A 23 -0.45 -2.08 -33.51
N ALA A 24 0.67 -2.76 -33.29
CA ALA A 24 1.62 -2.38 -32.26
C ALA A 24 3.01 -2.28 -32.89
N THR A 25 3.81 -1.36 -32.34
CA THR A 25 5.22 -1.24 -32.72
C THR A 25 6.06 -1.81 -31.58
N PRO A 26 6.58 -3.04 -31.71
CA PRO A 26 7.45 -3.61 -30.69
C PRO A 26 8.72 -2.76 -30.54
N LEU A 27 9.24 -2.65 -29.33
CA LEU A 27 10.49 -1.96 -28.97
C LEU A 27 11.67 -2.12 -29.93
N ALA A 28 11.79 -3.30 -30.54
CA ALA A 28 12.92 -3.68 -31.39
C ALA A 28 12.46 -4.43 -32.64
N GLY A 29 11.23 -4.18 -33.12
CA GLY A 29 10.63 -4.92 -34.22
C GLY A 29 9.99 -4.03 -35.28
N PRO A 30 9.71 -4.59 -36.48
CA PRO A 30 8.83 -3.93 -37.43
C PRO A 30 7.42 -3.81 -36.82
N GLU A 31 6.67 -2.81 -37.26
CA GLU A 31 5.25 -2.69 -36.96
C GLU A 31 4.52 -3.97 -37.37
N THR A 32 3.65 -4.47 -36.51
CA THR A 32 2.83 -5.66 -36.75
C THR A 32 1.36 -5.28 -36.83
N ASP A 33 0.60 -6.00 -37.66
CA ASP A 33 -0.86 -5.85 -37.77
C ASP A 33 -1.63 -6.48 -36.59
N TRP A 34 -0.91 -7.12 -35.66
CA TRP A 34 -1.39 -7.63 -34.39
C TRP A 34 -0.69 -6.91 -33.23
N CYS A 35 -1.35 -6.85 -32.08
CA CYS A 35 -0.86 -6.16 -30.89
C CYS A 35 -0.26 -7.11 -29.84
N TYR A 36 -0.74 -8.35 -29.79
CA TYR A 36 -0.27 -9.35 -28.85
C TYR A 36 -0.24 -10.74 -29.49
N LEU A 37 0.56 -11.64 -28.91
CA LEU A 37 0.53 -13.06 -29.22
C LEU A 37 0.62 -13.90 -27.96
N THR A 38 -0.02 -15.07 -27.99
CA THR A 38 0.15 -16.12 -26.99
C THR A 38 0.43 -17.44 -27.67
N ARG A 39 1.29 -18.24 -27.06
CA ARG A 39 1.45 -19.65 -27.41
C ARG A 39 0.51 -20.46 -26.52
N ASP A 40 0.05 -21.61 -27.01
CA ASP A 40 -0.70 -22.57 -26.19
C ASP A 40 -0.06 -22.69 -24.80
N ALA A 41 -0.87 -22.69 -23.73
CA ALA A 41 -0.49 -22.58 -22.32
C ALA A 41 0.59 -23.58 -21.81
N ALA A 42 1.06 -24.48 -22.67
CA ALA A 42 2.18 -25.40 -22.44
C ALA A 42 3.54 -24.72 -22.23
N TYR A 43 3.72 -23.43 -22.55
CA TYR A 43 5.07 -22.86 -22.67
C TYR A 43 5.67 -22.21 -21.40
N MET A 44 4.97 -22.16 -20.26
CA MET A 44 5.61 -21.84 -18.97
C MET A 44 5.49 -23.03 -18.00
N PRO A 45 6.55 -23.85 -17.87
CA PRO A 45 6.44 -25.14 -17.24
C PRO A 45 6.21 -25.12 -15.72
N ASP A 46 6.50 -24.05 -14.96
CA ASP A 46 6.71 -24.26 -13.51
C ASP A 46 5.95 -23.32 -12.55
N ALA A 47 5.12 -22.38 -13.02
CA ALA A 47 4.43 -21.43 -12.14
C ALA A 47 2.90 -21.44 -12.35
N PRO A 48 2.09 -21.82 -11.34
CA PRO A 48 0.66 -21.58 -11.35
C PRO A 48 0.38 -20.09 -11.15
N GLY A 49 -0.57 -19.54 -11.89
CA GLY A 49 -0.90 -18.12 -11.81
C GLY A 49 -1.59 -17.58 -13.04
N TYR A 50 -1.71 -16.27 -13.10
CA TYR A 50 -2.10 -15.54 -14.27
C TYR A 50 -0.88 -14.82 -14.85
N LEU A 51 -0.77 -14.78 -16.17
CA LEU A 51 0.13 -13.90 -16.89
C LEU A 51 -0.71 -12.79 -17.52
N VAL A 52 -0.36 -11.54 -17.22
CA VAL A 52 -1.08 -10.37 -17.74
C VAL A 52 -0.15 -9.57 -18.62
N ASN A 53 -0.58 -9.31 -19.85
CA ASN A 53 0.03 -8.32 -20.74
C ASN A 53 -0.96 -7.19 -20.96
N LEU A 54 -0.44 -5.97 -21.14
CA LEU A 54 -1.23 -4.76 -21.08
C LEU A 54 -0.72 -3.75 -22.11
N PHE A 55 -1.63 -3.15 -22.86
CA PHE A 55 -1.36 -2.08 -23.81
C PHE A 55 -2.29 -0.89 -23.54
N THR A 56 -1.86 0.31 -23.94
CA THR A 56 -2.63 1.55 -23.83
C THR A 56 -2.57 2.31 -25.15
N ASP A 57 -3.68 2.96 -25.53
CA ASP A 57 -3.77 3.79 -26.73
C ASP A 57 -3.13 5.18 -26.56
N SER A 58 -2.81 5.54 -25.31
CA SER A 58 -2.41 6.90 -24.97
C SER A 58 -1.04 7.22 -25.56
N GLY A 59 -1.01 7.89 -26.71
CA GLY A 59 0.19 8.38 -27.41
C GLY A 59 1.01 9.46 -26.67
N ASN A 60 0.90 9.52 -25.34
CA ASN A 60 1.51 10.54 -24.49
C ASN A 60 2.56 10.00 -23.50
N SER A 61 2.93 8.73 -23.57
CA SER A 61 3.93 8.18 -22.66
C SER A 61 5.12 7.63 -23.40
N TRP A 62 6.29 7.93 -22.86
CA TRP A 62 7.56 7.22 -22.93
C TRP A 62 7.47 5.70 -22.67
N SER A 63 6.27 5.13 -22.63
CA SER A 63 5.96 3.73 -22.46
C SER A 63 6.21 2.99 -23.76
N GLN A 64 6.92 1.88 -23.65
CA GLN A 64 7.39 1.05 -24.75
C GLN A 64 6.29 0.24 -25.48
N ASN A 65 5.01 0.57 -25.23
CA ASN A 65 3.83 -0.18 -25.65
C ASN A 65 2.91 0.71 -26.52
N GLU A 66 3.45 1.34 -27.56
CA GLU A 66 2.65 2.07 -28.54
C GLU A 66 1.72 1.08 -29.27
N TRP A 67 0.43 1.32 -29.16
CA TRP A 67 -0.64 0.51 -29.74
C TRP A 67 -1.66 1.44 -30.40
N ASP A 68 -1.93 1.24 -31.69
CA ASP A 68 -3.01 1.94 -32.42
C ASP A 68 -4.22 0.99 -32.51
N PRO A 69 -5.28 1.23 -31.70
CA PRO A 69 -6.45 0.36 -31.70
C PRO A 69 -7.21 0.40 -33.03
N ILE A 70 -7.83 -0.74 -33.38
CA ILE A 70 -8.75 -0.80 -34.52
C ILE A 70 -9.89 0.23 -34.38
N PRO A 71 -10.50 0.70 -35.48
CA PRO A 71 -11.52 1.75 -35.45
C PRO A 71 -12.67 1.47 -34.47
N GLU A 72 -13.07 0.22 -34.30
CA GLU A 72 -14.14 -0.22 -33.40
C GLU A 72 -13.78 -0.09 -31.91
N LEU A 73 -12.49 -0.09 -31.59
CA LEU A 73 -11.99 0.05 -30.22
C LEU A 73 -11.55 1.47 -29.88
N ARG A 74 -11.46 2.38 -30.85
CA ARG A 74 -11.03 3.76 -30.60
C ARG A 74 -11.91 4.42 -29.54
N PRO A 75 -11.34 4.86 -28.41
CA PRO A 75 -12.15 5.43 -27.36
C PRO A 75 -12.64 6.84 -27.74
N PRO A 76 -13.73 7.32 -27.12
CA PRO A 76 -14.19 8.69 -27.33
C PRO A 76 -13.11 9.73 -26.95
N PRO A 77 -13.12 10.93 -27.56
CA PRO A 77 -12.18 12.00 -27.22
C PRO A 77 -12.16 12.31 -25.71
N GLY A 78 -10.96 12.46 -25.14
CA GLY A 78 -10.77 12.71 -23.70
C GLY A 78 -10.83 11.45 -22.83
N SER A 79 -10.76 10.27 -23.44
CA SER A 79 -10.68 8.99 -22.75
C SER A 79 -9.38 8.28 -23.12
N SER A 80 -8.96 7.33 -22.30
CA SER A 80 -7.86 6.40 -22.60
C SER A 80 -8.38 4.97 -22.59
N LEU A 81 -7.88 4.15 -23.51
CA LEU A 81 -8.19 2.74 -23.64
C LEU A 81 -7.02 1.90 -23.15
N SER A 82 -7.31 0.99 -22.23
CA SER A 82 -6.38 -0.05 -21.78
C SER A 82 -6.90 -1.41 -22.24
N ILE A 83 -6.05 -2.24 -22.85
CA ILE A 83 -6.40 -3.62 -23.20
C ILE A 83 -5.50 -4.60 -22.45
N LEU A 84 -6.13 -5.58 -21.81
CA LEU A 84 -5.52 -6.59 -20.96
C LEU A 84 -5.68 -7.95 -21.61
N PHE A 85 -4.58 -8.68 -21.68
CA PHE A 85 -4.54 -10.08 -22.09
C PHE A 85 -4.18 -10.93 -20.88
N VAL A 86 -5.15 -11.72 -20.42
CA VAL A 86 -5.03 -12.55 -19.22
C VAL A 86 -4.89 -14.01 -19.64
N ASN A 87 -3.72 -14.60 -19.39
CA ASN A 87 -3.43 -15.99 -19.69
C ASN A 87 -3.37 -16.79 -18.39
N VAL A 88 -4.12 -17.89 -18.32
CA VAL A 88 -4.15 -18.76 -17.13
C VAL A 88 -3.03 -19.81 -17.24
N GLN A 89 -2.12 -19.81 -16.27
CA GLN A 89 -1.02 -20.77 -16.20
C GLN A 89 -1.30 -21.83 -15.15
N LYS A 90 -1.34 -23.11 -15.57
CA LYS A 90 -1.37 -24.31 -14.72
C LYS A 90 -2.22 -24.20 -13.44
N THR A 91 -3.41 -23.61 -13.55
CA THR A 91 -4.30 -23.38 -12.41
C THR A 91 -5.50 -24.31 -12.51
N PHE A 92 -5.72 -25.09 -11.45
CA PHE A 92 -6.87 -25.95 -11.25
C PHE A 92 -7.92 -25.21 -10.44
N TYR A 93 -9.19 -25.38 -10.80
CA TYR A 93 -10.32 -24.79 -10.10
C TYR A 93 -11.11 -25.91 -9.41
N SER A 94 -11.60 -25.64 -8.20
CA SER A 94 -12.37 -26.62 -7.42
C SER A 94 -13.81 -26.77 -7.91
N SER A 95 -14.33 -25.76 -8.62
CA SER A 95 -15.67 -25.67 -9.19
C SER A 95 -15.60 -25.25 -10.66
N PRO A 96 -16.60 -25.58 -11.50
CA PRO A 96 -16.68 -25.08 -12.86
C PRO A 96 -16.90 -23.56 -12.86
N ARG A 97 -16.35 -22.87 -13.87
CA ARG A 97 -16.36 -21.40 -13.96
C ARG A 97 -16.76 -20.93 -15.34
N HIS A 98 -17.80 -20.10 -15.38
CA HIS A 98 -18.34 -19.45 -16.58
C HIS A 98 -17.94 -17.96 -16.70
N ASP A 99 -16.99 -17.52 -15.88
CA ASP A 99 -16.45 -16.16 -15.95
C ASP A 99 -15.74 -15.95 -17.30
N PRO A 100 -16.03 -14.88 -18.06
CA PRO A 100 -15.46 -14.65 -19.38
C PRO A 100 -13.93 -14.43 -19.37
N ILE A 101 -13.37 -13.98 -18.26
CA ILE A 101 -11.93 -13.72 -18.09
C ILE A 101 -11.24 -14.88 -17.36
N PHE A 102 -11.95 -15.56 -16.46
CA PHE A 102 -11.42 -16.71 -15.72
C PHE A 102 -12.21 -18.01 -15.98
N PRO A 103 -12.34 -18.45 -17.25
CA PRO A 103 -13.14 -19.62 -17.58
C PRO A 103 -12.42 -20.91 -17.15
N ALA A 104 -13.18 -21.85 -16.61
CA ALA A 104 -12.69 -23.17 -16.22
C ALA A 104 -13.85 -24.18 -16.24
N GLU A 105 -14.21 -24.65 -17.43
CA GLU A 105 -15.36 -25.56 -17.62
C GLU A 105 -14.93 -27.01 -17.84
N THR A 106 -13.69 -27.22 -18.30
CA THR A 106 -13.20 -28.55 -18.66
C THR A 106 -12.77 -29.31 -17.42
N ARG A 107 -13.44 -30.44 -17.16
CA ARG A 107 -13.08 -31.35 -16.07
C ARG A 107 -11.68 -31.93 -16.30
N HIS A 108 -10.91 -31.96 -15.25
CA HIS A 108 -9.57 -32.54 -15.21
C HIS A 108 -9.43 -33.42 -13.97
N HIS A 109 -9.03 -34.66 -14.18
CA HIS A 109 -8.76 -35.62 -13.11
C HIS A 109 -7.26 -35.72 -12.91
N ILE A 110 -6.82 -35.52 -11.67
CA ILE A 110 -5.41 -35.66 -11.28
C ILE A 110 -5.25 -37.06 -10.69
N GLU A 111 -4.32 -37.84 -11.26
CA GLU A 111 -4.05 -39.19 -10.79
C GLU A 111 -3.68 -39.20 -9.29
N GLY A 112 -4.36 -40.06 -8.52
CA GLY A 112 -4.16 -40.17 -7.08
C GLY A 112 -5.00 -39.21 -6.22
N LEU A 113 -5.81 -38.33 -6.82
CA LEU A 113 -6.76 -37.48 -6.11
C LEU A 113 -8.20 -37.86 -6.48
N ASP A 114 -9.05 -38.13 -5.48
CA ASP A 114 -10.48 -38.43 -5.69
C ASP A 114 -11.31 -37.20 -6.13
N GLN A 115 -10.74 -36.00 -6.02
CA GLN A 115 -11.40 -34.75 -6.39
C GLN A 115 -11.33 -34.47 -7.89
N THR A 116 -12.45 -34.09 -8.50
CA THR A 116 -12.48 -33.53 -9.86
C THR A 116 -12.13 -32.05 -9.81
N TYR A 117 -11.15 -31.64 -10.62
CA TYR A 117 -10.80 -30.25 -10.82
C TYR A 117 -11.30 -29.76 -12.18
N TYR A 118 -11.22 -28.44 -12.39
CA TYR A 118 -11.56 -27.80 -13.65
C TYR A 118 -10.37 -26.98 -14.14
N ILE A 119 -10.19 -26.91 -15.45
CA ILE A 119 -9.12 -26.16 -16.10
C ILE A 119 -9.67 -25.24 -17.19
N ASN A 120 -8.92 -24.18 -17.48
CA ASN A 120 -9.13 -23.38 -18.67
C ASN A 120 -8.60 -24.13 -19.90
N SER A 121 -9.51 -24.55 -20.79
CA SER A 121 -9.17 -25.28 -22.02
C SER A 121 -9.04 -24.41 -23.26
N LEU A 122 -9.19 -23.08 -23.15
CA LEU A 122 -9.11 -22.17 -24.31
C LEU A 122 -7.72 -22.21 -24.97
N GLY A 123 -6.67 -22.41 -24.16
CA GLY A 123 -5.30 -22.46 -24.66
C GLY A 123 -4.74 -21.10 -25.12
N HIS A 124 -5.50 -20.02 -24.94
CA HIS A 124 -5.10 -18.66 -25.29
C HIS A 124 -5.54 -17.69 -24.19
N ALA A 125 -5.03 -16.45 -24.23
CA ALA A 125 -5.45 -15.41 -23.31
C ALA A 125 -6.90 -15.00 -23.55
N THR A 126 -7.62 -14.74 -22.46
CA THR A 126 -8.87 -13.98 -22.48
C THR A 126 -8.54 -12.49 -22.52
N VAL A 127 -9.45 -11.70 -23.09
CA VAL A 127 -9.19 -10.29 -23.37
C VAL A 127 -10.23 -9.41 -22.69
N MET A 128 -9.77 -8.36 -22.04
CA MET A 128 -10.61 -7.33 -21.42
C MET A 128 -10.11 -5.95 -21.84
N ALA A 129 -11.03 -5.06 -22.16
CA ALA A 129 -10.72 -3.67 -22.49
C ALA A 129 -11.41 -2.74 -21.48
N CYS A 130 -10.69 -1.72 -21.02
CA CYS A 130 -11.17 -0.71 -20.09
C CYS A 130 -11.03 0.66 -20.74
N VAL A 131 -12.11 1.44 -20.76
CA VAL A 131 -12.10 2.83 -21.20
C VAL A 131 -12.21 3.73 -19.98
N ASP A 132 -11.14 4.45 -19.68
CA ASP A 132 -11.09 5.46 -18.64
C ASP A 132 -11.45 6.81 -19.25
N ARG A 133 -12.52 7.44 -18.77
CA ARG A 133 -12.90 8.80 -19.17
C ARG A 133 -12.83 9.72 -17.96
N THR A 134 -12.16 10.86 -18.12
CA THR A 134 -12.15 11.92 -17.12
C THR A 134 -12.90 13.12 -17.66
N GLU A 135 -13.81 13.65 -16.87
CA GLU A 135 -14.52 14.90 -17.17
C GLU A 135 -14.24 15.92 -16.08
N TRP A 136 -13.91 17.12 -16.52
CA TRP A 136 -13.77 18.30 -15.68
C TRP A 136 -15.12 18.96 -15.59
N ARG A 137 -15.56 19.37 -14.40
CA ARG A 137 -16.84 20.05 -14.23
C ARG A 137 -16.64 21.37 -13.51
N ASP A 138 -17.27 22.41 -14.04
CA ASP A 138 -17.43 23.67 -13.32
C ASP A 138 -18.33 23.43 -12.10
N PRO A 139 -17.88 23.75 -10.88
CA PRO A 139 -18.71 23.56 -9.69
C PRO A 139 -19.91 24.51 -9.66
N ASP A 140 -19.82 25.69 -10.27
CA ASP A 140 -20.84 26.74 -10.21
C ASP A 140 -21.82 26.65 -11.39
N TYR A 141 -21.30 26.42 -12.60
CA TYR A 141 -22.08 26.41 -13.84
C TYR A 141 -22.46 25.01 -14.34
N GLY A 142 -21.78 23.97 -13.86
CA GLY A 142 -22.01 22.58 -14.29
C GLY A 142 -21.48 22.24 -15.68
N ASP A 143 -20.84 23.18 -16.37
CA ASP A 143 -20.17 22.95 -17.66
C ASP A 143 -19.15 21.82 -17.54
N ALA A 144 -19.08 20.97 -18.56
CA ALA A 144 -18.21 19.79 -18.56
C ALA A 144 -17.23 19.81 -19.73
N TRP A 145 -15.97 19.47 -19.45
CA TRP A 145 -14.90 19.41 -20.43
C TRP A 145 -14.23 18.04 -20.41
N SER A 146 -13.96 17.47 -21.59
CA SER A 146 -13.28 16.18 -21.71
C SER A 146 -11.77 16.32 -21.89
N SER A 147 -11.30 17.52 -22.24
CA SER A 147 -9.89 17.87 -22.27
C SER A 147 -9.64 19.14 -21.47
N MET A 148 -8.49 19.21 -20.81
CA MET A 148 -8.03 20.46 -20.20
C MET A 148 -7.67 21.54 -21.20
N ASP A 149 -7.39 21.17 -22.45
CA ASP A 149 -7.19 22.16 -23.50
C ASP A 149 -8.51 22.87 -23.87
N GLN A 150 -9.64 22.26 -23.48
CA GLN A 150 -10.99 22.83 -23.57
C GLN A 150 -11.44 23.50 -22.28
N LEU A 151 -10.68 23.39 -21.17
CA LEU A 151 -10.94 24.28 -20.04
C LEU A 151 -10.96 25.68 -20.65
N PRO A 152 -12.04 26.46 -20.46
CA PRO A 152 -12.14 27.75 -21.10
C PRO A 152 -10.90 28.54 -20.74
N ALA A 153 -10.71 29.69 -21.38
CA ALA A 153 -9.96 30.75 -20.73
C ALA A 153 -10.70 31.24 -19.45
N LEU A 154 -11.22 30.31 -18.61
CA LEU A 154 -11.42 30.38 -17.17
C LEU A 154 -10.12 30.96 -16.65
N SER A 155 -10.21 32.26 -16.64
CA SER A 155 -9.08 33.11 -16.87
C SER A 155 -8.14 33.00 -15.69
N PRO A 156 -6.89 33.42 -15.85
CA PRO A 156 -6.00 33.79 -14.74
C PRO A 156 -6.61 34.70 -13.64
N GLN A 157 -7.92 35.03 -13.68
CA GLN A 157 -8.65 35.95 -12.82
C GLN A 157 -8.85 35.46 -11.38
N ASP A 158 -9.11 34.16 -11.13
CA ASP A 158 -9.04 33.60 -9.77
C ASP A 158 -7.86 32.61 -9.64
N PRO A 159 -6.73 33.04 -9.03
CA PRO A 159 -5.57 32.19 -8.81
C PRO A 159 -5.86 30.90 -8.02
N ARG A 160 -6.92 30.85 -7.20
CA ARG A 160 -7.29 29.66 -6.42
C ARG A 160 -7.95 28.59 -7.28
N VAL A 161 -8.84 28.98 -8.19
CA VAL A 161 -9.48 28.05 -9.13
C VAL A 161 -8.43 27.46 -10.07
N TYR A 162 -7.54 28.31 -10.59
CA TYR A 162 -6.43 27.88 -11.44
C TYR A 162 -5.52 26.86 -10.72
N ALA A 163 -5.19 27.14 -9.46
CA ALA A 163 -4.39 26.26 -8.62
C ALA A 163 -5.04 24.88 -8.39
N GLY A 164 -6.33 24.87 -8.06
CA GLY A 164 -7.10 23.63 -7.88
C GLY A 164 -7.16 22.79 -9.16
N LEU A 165 -7.39 23.43 -10.31
CA LEU A 165 -7.41 22.77 -11.62
C LEU A 165 -6.07 22.09 -11.93
N TRP A 166 -4.94 22.78 -11.70
CA TRP A 166 -3.62 22.17 -11.89
C TRP A 166 -3.32 21.05 -10.90
N LEU A 167 -3.70 21.21 -9.64
CA LEU A 167 -3.57 20.14 -8.66
C LEU A 167 -4.34 18.90 -9.12
N MET A 168 -5.61 19.05 -9.51
CA MET A 168 -6.43 17.96 -10.04
C MET A 168 -5.81 17.36 -11.31
N ARG A 169 -5.34 18.17 -12.26
CA ARG A 169 -4.61 17.74 -13.47
C ARG A 169 -3.49 16.78 -13.12
N TYR A 170 -2.55 17.27 -12.32
CA TYR A 170 -1.36 16.52 -11.98
C TYR A 170 -1.68 15.30 -11.11
N SER A 171 -2.78 15.34 -10.36
CA SER A 171 -3.27 14.20 -9.58
C SER A 171 -3.81 13.09 -10.48
N LEU A 172 -4.49 13.46 -11.56
CA LEU A 172 -5.07 12.55 -12.54
C LEU A 172 -4.03 11.97 -13.51
N LEU A 173 -2.90 12.65 -13.71
CA LEU A 173 -1.79 12.09 -14.50
C LEU A 173 -1.40 10.72 -13.94
N ASN A 174 -1.25 9.75 -14.83
CA ASN A 174 -0.84 8.38 -14.52
C ASN A 174 -1.73 7.67 -13.50
N SER A 175 -3.04 7.94 -13.53
CA SER A 175 -4.05 7.35 -12.64
C SER A 175 -5.21 6.69 -13.39
N ASN A 176 -4.96 6.14 -14.58
CA ASN A 176 -5.92 5.31 -15.30
C ASN A 176 -5.73 3.81 -14.98
N VAL A 177 -6.57 2.93 -15.53
CA VAL A 177 -6.48 1.48 -15.30
C VAL A 177 -5.13 0.92 -15.75
N PHE A 178 -4.57 1.37 -16.88
CA PHE A 178 -3.26 0.94 -17.34
C PHE A 178 -2.19 1.16 -16.26
N GLN A 179 -2.04 2.40 -15.74
CA GLN A 179 -1.02 2.66 -14.72
C GLN A 179 -1.30 2.02 -13.37
N SER A 180 -2.56 1.70 -13.08
CA SER A 180 -2.96 0.95 -11.89
C SER A 180 -2.47 -0.51 -11.92
N ILE A 181 -2.23 -1.07 -13.11
CA ILE A 181 -1.89 -2.48 -13.31
C ILE A 181 -0.43 -2.68 -13.77
N GLU A 182 0.10 -1.82 -14.63
CA GLU A 182 1.37 -2.05 -15.37
C GLU A 182 2.55 -2.50 -14.49
N MET A 183 2.67 -1.96 -13.27
CA MET A 183 3.80 -2.25 -12.37
C MET A 183 3.65 -3.56 -11.58
N ARG A 184 2.44 -4.10 -11.48
CA ARG A 184 2.13 -5.30 -10.67
C ARG A 184 1.57 -6.45 -11.51
N LEU A 185 1.10 -6.17 -12.72
CA LEU A 185 0.54 -7.12 -13.68
C LEU A 185 -0.48 -8.03 -12.97
N ALA A 186 -0.32 -9.35 -13.08
CA ALA A 186 -1.17 -10.35 -12.47
C ALA A 186 -1.31 -10.21 -10.94
N ASN A 187 -0.31 -9.68 -10.24
CA ASN A 187 -0.38 -9.48 -8.79
C ASN A 187 -1.37 -8.39 -8.36
N THR A 188 -1.96 -7.66 -9.32
CA THR A 188 -3.03 -6.68 -9.05
C THR A 188 -4.38 -7.37 -8.86
N PHE A 189 -4.56 -8.55 -9.43
CA PHE A 189 -5.82 -9.27 -9.47
C PHE A 189 -6.13 -9.94 -8.13
N ASP A 190 -7.38 -9.86 -7.68
CA ASP A 190 -7.86 -10.64 -6.53
C ASP A 190 -7.76 -12.14 -6.81
N ALA A 191 -8.09 -12.57 -8.02
CA ALA A 191 -8.01 -13.94 -8.48
C ALA A 191 -6.61 -14.53 -8.26
N GLN A 192 -5.54 -13.75 -8.50
CA GLN A 192 -4.16 -14.20 -8.28
C GLN A 192 -3.89 -14.51 -6.80
N SER A 193 -4.49 -13.76 -5.87
CA SER A 193 -4.32 -13.99 -4.43
C SER A 193 -5.07 -15.22 -3.90
N ARG A 194 -5.99 -15.77 -4.71
CA ARG A 194 -6.76 -16.97 -4.40
C ARG A 194 -6.09 -18.26 -4.85
N ILE A 195 -5.00 -18.16 -5.60
CA ILE A 195 -4.23 -19.32 -6.02
C ILE A 195 -3.32 -19.74 -4.87
N SER A 196 -3.53 -20.96 -4.37
CA SER A 196 -2.66 -21.62 -3.41
C SER A 196 -2.02 -22.83 -4.08
N SER A 197 -0.69 -22.78 -4.25
CA SER A 197 0.03 -23.75 -5.09
C SER A 197 -0.63 -23.79 -6.48
N PHE A 198 -1.16 -24.92 -6.93
CA PHE A 198 -1.78 -25.06 -8.26
C PHE A 198 -3.31 -24.96 -8.24
N VAL A 199 -3.93 -24.76 -7.08
CA VAL A 199 -5.39 -24.76 -6.93
C VAL A 199 -5.87 -23.36 -6.60
N SER A 200 -6.81 -22.85 -7.40
CA SER A 200 -7.54 -21.63 -7.10
C SER A 200 -8.66 -21.94 -6.09
N LEU A 201 -8.71 -21.14 -5.02
CA LEU A 201 -9.84 -21.11 -4.10
C LEU A 201 -11.11 -20.66 -4.84
N ASP A 202 -12.26 -20.98 -4.26
CA ASP A 202 -13.54 -20.60 -4.86
C ASP A 202 -13.64 -19.08 -5.06
N MET A 203 -14.20 -18.69 -6.20
CA MET A 203 -14.35 -17.30 -6.63
C MET A 203 -15.83 -17.01 -6.85
N PRO A 204 -16.31 -15.76 -6.71
CA PRO A 204 -17.66 -15.37 -7.15
C PRO A 204 -17.82 -15.51 -8.66
N GLU A 205 -18.99 -15.91 -9.19
CA GLU A 205 -19.22 -16.10 -10.63
C GLU A 205 -18.93 -14.84 -11.47
N ASN A 206 -19.06 -13.65 -10.88
CA ASN A 206 -18.77 -12.36 -11.50
C ASN A 206 -17.38 -11.81 -11.11
N GLN A 207 -16.36 -12.67 -11.04
CA GLN A 207 -15.02 -12.28 -10.62
C GLN A 207 -14.45 -11.14 -11.48
N TRP A 208 -14.66 -11.17 -12.80
CA TRP A 208 -14.19 -10.11 -13.70
C TRP A 208 -14.75 -8.72 -13.34
N GLU A 209 -16.00 -8.63 -12.89
CA GLU A 209 -16.62 -7.36 -12.45
C GLU A 209 -15.94 -6.83 -11.19
N ILE A 210 -15.63 -7.75 -10.25
CA ILE A 210 -14.93 -7.43 -9.00
C ILE A 210 -13.52 -6.90 -9.32
N GLU A 211 -12.82 -7.50 -10.28
CA GLU A 211 -11.50 -7.01 -10.72
C GLU A 211 -11.59 -5.61 -11.32
N VAL A 212 -12.57 -5.36 -12.20
CA VAL A 212 -12.76 -4.03 -12.82
C VAL A 212 -13.10 -2.97 -11.77
N GLU A 213 -13.99 -3.28 -10.83
CA GLU A 213 -14.33 -2.38 -9.72
C GLU A 213 -13.08 -2.08 -8.86
N ARG A 214 -12.26 -3.10 -8.60
CA ARG A 214 -11.00 -2.94 -7.88
C ARG A 214 -10.01 -2.06 -8.63
N PHE A 215 -9.88 -2.20 -9.95
CA PHE A 215 -9.01 -1.35 -10.76
C PHE A 215 -9.44 0.12 -10.68
N PHE A 216 -10.75 0.38 -10.78
CA PHE A 216 -11.30 1.72 -10.59
C PHE A 216 -10.97 2.29 -9.19
N LYS A 217 -11.15 1.49 -8.13
CA LYS A 217 -10.80 1.91 -6.75
C LYS A 217 -9.31 2.19 -6.59
N ILE A 218 -8.44 1.41 -7.24
CA ILE A 218 -6.99 1.66 -7.22
C ILE A 218 -6.67 2.98 -7.93
N SER A 219 -7.26 3.22 -9.10
CA SER A 219 -7.12 4.48 -9.83
C SER A 219 -7.56 5.68 -8.99
N LEU A 220 -8.70 5.61 -8.30
CA LEU A 220 -9.15 6.63 -7.35
C LEU A 220 -8.16 6.86 -6.20
N ALA A 221 -7.65 5.78 -5.60
CA ALA A 221 -6.67 5.88 -4.52
C ALA A 221 -5.36 6.55 -5.00
N ARG A 222 -4.93 6.26 -6.24
CA ARG A 222 -3.76 6.92 -6.85
C ARG A 222 -3.98 8.41 -7.04
N ILE A 223 -5.15 8.83 -7.52
CA ILE A 223 -5.49 10.26 -7.65
C ILE A 223 -5.36 10.96 -6.29
N GLN A 224 -5.91 10.37 -5.23
CA GLN A 224 -5.84 10.91 -3.87
C GLN A 224 -4.40 10.98 -3.34
N ILE A 225 -3.61 9.93 -3.56
CA ILE A 225 -2.20 9.88 -3.15
C ILE A 225 -1.37 10.92 -3.93
N ASN A 226 -1.60 11.06 -5.23
CA ASN A 226 -0.90 12.02 -6.07
C ASN A 226 -1.23 13.46 -5.65
N ALA A 227 -2.51 13.77 -5.44
CA ALA A 227 -2.95 15.07 -4.93
C ALA A 227 -2.24 15.41 -3.61
N ARG A 228 -2.22 14.46 -2.67
CA ARG A 228 -1.53 14.62 -1.39
C ARG A 228 -0.03 14.81 -1.55
N ASN A 229 0.62 14.04 -2.43
CA ASN A 229 2.06 14.12 -2.64
C ASN A 229 2.47 15.45 -3.27
N ILE A 230 1.69 15.95 -4.24
CA ILE A 230 1.87 17.27 -4.86
C ILE A 230 1.69 18.37 -3.81
N ALA A 231 0.60 18.33 -3.04
CA ALA A 231 0.33 19.30 -1.99
C ALA A 231 1.44 19.34 -0.93
N ARG A 232 2.07 18.21 -0.61
CA ARG A 232 3.21 18.15 0.31
C ARG A 232 4.55 18.55 -0.29
N GLY A 233 4.59 18.88 -1.59
CA GLY A 233 5.83 19.19 -2.30
C GLY A 233 6.80 18.01 -2.37
N VAL A 234 6.33 16.76 -2.28
CA VAL A 234 7.19 15.57 -2.40
C VAL A 234 7.99 15.57 -3.72
N PRO A 235 7.37 15.92 -4.88
CA PRO A 235 8.10 15.93 -6.15
C PRO A 235 9.29 16.91 -6.21
N ALA A 236 9.27 17.99 -5.42
CA ALA A 236 10.32 19.01 -5.44
C ALA A 236 11.70 18.50 -4.95
N LYS A 237 11.76 17.29 -4.41
CA LYS A 237 12.99 16.64 -3.96
C LYS A 237 13.71 15.83 -5.05
N TYR A 238 13.07 15.59 -6.19
CA TYR A 238 13.67 14.83 -7.29
C TYR A 238 14.37 15.75 -8.28
N GLU A 239 15.50 15.29 -8.83
CA GLU A 239 16.22 16.01 -9.89
C GLU A 239 15.32 16.20 -11.13
N GLY A 240 15.48 17.35 -11.81
CA GLY A 240 14.68 17.69 -13.00
C GLY A 240 13.31 18.31 -12.69
N TRP A 241 12.93 18.45 -11.42
CA TRP A 241 11.71 19.17 -11.06
C TRP A 241 11.89 20.67 -11.20
N TYR A 242 10.95 21.35 -11.87
CA TYR A 242 10.89 22.81 -11.94
C TYR A 242 9.52 23.31 -11.49
N LYS A 243 9.52 24.38 -10.69
CA LYS A 243 8.32 25.02 -10.19
C LYS A 243 7.60 25.71 -11.36
N ARG A 244 6.50 25.10 -11.84
CA ARG A 244 5.73 25.66 -12.97
C ARG A 244 4.73 26.75 -12.56
N ALA A 245 4.24 26.69 -11.32
CA ALA A 245 3.33 27.69 -10.76
C ALA A 245 4.09 28.60 -9.78
N ASN A 246 4.12 29.90 -10.03
CA ASN A 246 4.74 30.89 -9.13
C ASN A 246 3.95 31.12 -7.84
N ASN A 247 2.84 30.43 -7.62
CA ASN A 247 1.97 30.64 -6.47
C ASN A 247 2.28 29.61 -5.39
N ASP A 248 2.98 30.03 -4.33
CA ASP A 248 3.30 29.16 -3.18
C ASP A 248 2.07 28.76 -2.34
N THR A 249 0.93 29.41 -2.57
CA THR A 249 -0.29 29.26 -1.80
C THR A 249 -1.16 28.06 -2.22
N ILE A 250 -0.87 27.43 -3.37
CA ILE A 250 -1.64 26.26 -3.87
C ILE A 250 -1.71 25.16 -2.81
N CYS A 251 -0.60 24.93 -2.13
CA CYS A 251 -0.42 23.81 -1.22
C CYS A 251 -0.84 24.08 0.23
N MET A 252 -0.83 25.33 0.68
CA MET A 252 -1.17 25.68 2.07
C MET A 252 -2.65 25.96 2.27
N ASP A 253 -3.32 26.59 1.28
CA ASP A 253 -4.68 27.10 1.49
C ASP A 253 -5.78 26.22 0.85
N ASN A 254 -5.46 25.41 -0.16
CA ASN A 254 -6.48 24.73 -0.99
C ASN A 254 -6.57 23.21 -0.81
N TYR A 255 -5.69 22.58 -0.01
CA TYR A 255 -5.70 21.14 0.18
C TYR A 255 -5.75 20.75 1.67
N LEU A 256 -6.98 20.56 2.15
CA LEU A 256 -7.24 19.98 3.47
C LEU A 256 -7.48 18.48 3.30
N PHE A 257 -6.68 17.65 3.96
CA PHE A 257 -6.95 16.21 4.04
C PHE A 257 -7.25 15.83 5.48
N GLN A 258 -8.37 15.14 5.68
CA GLN A 258 -8.70 14.57 6.97
C GLN A 258 -7.85 13.31 7.18
N THR A 259 -6.82 13.41 8.02
CA THR A 259 -6.01 12.25 8.39
C THR A 259 -6.81 11.31 9.29
N GLN A 260 -7.49 10.32 8.70
CA GLN A 260 -8.01 9.21 9.49
C GLN A 260 -6.84 8.47 10.15
N GLY A 261 -6.88 8.33 11.48
CA GLY A 261 -5.87 7.61 12.26
C GLY A 261 -4.70 8.46 12.79
N TRP A 262 -4.56 9.72 12.38
CA TRP A 262 -3.73 10.69 13.10
C TRP A 262 -4.66 11.61 13.85
N THR A 263 -5.12 11.16 15.02
CA THR A 263 -5.61 12.13 16.01
C THR A 263 -4.41 13.00 16.35
N ASN A 264 -4.57 14.33 16.30
CA ASN A 264 -3.57 15.25 16.84
C ASN A 264 -3.10 14.67 18.17
N VAL A 265 -1.79 14.38 18.27
CA VAL A 265 -1.21 13.91 19.53
C VAL A 265 -1.64 14.94 20.55
N ASN A 266 -2.48 14.53 21.51
CA ASN A 266 -2.95 15.45 22.51
C ASN A 266 -1.73 15.83 23.33
N TYR A 267 -1.13 16.97 22.98
CA TYR A 267 0.11 17.44 23.57
C TYR A 267 -0.02 17.50 25.10
N THR A 268 -1.22 17.80 25.61
CA THR A 268 -1.50 17.78 27.04
C THR A 268 -1.35 16.39 27.64
N VAL A 269 -1.91 15.34 27.02
CA VAL A 269 -1.78 13.96 27.50
C VAL A 269 -0.33 13.49 27.40
N SER A 270 0.35 13.77 26.28
CA SER A 270 1.76 13.43 26.12
C SER A 270 2.64 14.14 27.15
N LEU A 271 2.40 15.43 27.43
CA LEU A 271 3.16 16.20 28.41
C LEU A 271 2.88 15.71 29.84
N LEU A 272 1.62 15.36 30.16
CA LEU A 272 1.23 14.79 31.44
C LEU A 272 1.87 13.43 31.72
N VAL A 273 2.21 12.65 30.69
CA VAL A 273 2.94 11.37 30.87
C VAL A 273 4.45 11.60 30.90
N LEU A 274 4.96 12.50 30.05
CA LEU A 274 6.40 12.68 29.85
C LEU A 274 7.05 13.44 31.02
N VAL A 275 6.38 14.43 31.60
CA VAL A 275 6.90 15.21 32.75
C VAL A 275 7.09 14.35 34.00
N PRO A 276 6.12 13.52 34.45
CA PRO A 276 6.33 12.64 35.59
C PRO A 276 7.41 11.58 35.34
N CYS A 277 7.48 11.02 34.12
CA CYS A 277 8.52 10.07 33.76
C CYS A 277 9.93 10.71 33.81
N LEU A 278 10.09 11.94 33.33
CA LEU A 278 11.34 12.70 33.46
C LEU A 278 11.64 13.04 34.91
N MET A 279 10.66 13.46 35.70
CA MET A 279 10.87 13.70 37.14
C MET A 279 11.31 12.43 37.87
N LEU A 280 10.69 11.29 37.60
CA LEU A 280 11.09 10.00 38.16
C LEU A 280 12.52 9.61 37.74
N LEU A 281 12.90 9.88 36.48
CA LEU A 281 14.26 9.65 36.00
C LEU A 281 15.28 10.54 36.71
N VAL A 282 14.99 11.83 36.88
CA VAL A 282 15.87 12.78 37.60
C VAL A 282 16.00 12.35 39.07
N LEU A 283 14.89 11.98 39.69
CA LEU A 283 14.88 11.48 41.08
C LEU A 283 15.56 10.12 41.23
N ALA A 284 15.78 9.37 40.14
CA ALA A 284 16.49 8.10 40.15
C ALA A 284 18.01 8.24 39.92
N ILE A 285 18.52 9.44 39.66
CA ILE A 285 19.97 9.66 39.52
C ILE A 285 20.62 9.59 40.91
N PRO A 286 21.52 8.62 41.17
CA PRO A 286 22.19 8.50 42.46
C PRO A 286 23.15 9.68 42.64
N SER A 287 23.03 10.44 43.74
CA SER A 287 24.03 11.47 44.04
C SER A 287 25.15 10.88 44.89
N GLY A 288 26.28 10.57 44.25
CA GLY A 288 27.64 10.59 44.84
C GLY A 288 27.98 9.66 46.01
N GLU A 289 27.01 9.22 46.79
CA GLU A 289 27.12 8.38 47.96
C GLU A 289 25.94 7.40 47.85
N GLU A 290 26.24 6.10 47.89
CA GLU A 290 25.48 4.87 47.65
C GLU A 290 23.94 4.78 47.93
N GLU A 291 23.24 5.83 48.34
CA GLU A 291 21.78 5.86 48.48
C GLU A 291 21.08 6.53 47.26
N LEU A 292 20.08 5.84 46.71
CA LEU A 292 19.15 6.43 45.74
C LEU A 292 18.29 7.50 46.43
N TRP A 293 18.18 8.68 45.81
CA TRP A 293 17.44 9.87 46.30
C TRP A 293 16.02 9.65 46.89
N PRO A 294 15.19 8.68 46.45
CA PRO A 294 13.86 8.56 47.03
C PRO A 294 13.86 7.97 48.44
N GLU A 295 14.92 7.29 48.90
CA GLU A 295 14.88 6.66 50.22
C GLU A 295 14.82 7.64 51.39
N PRO A 296 15.64 8.72 51.45
CA PRO A 296 15.52 9.71 52.52
C PRO A 296 14.16 10.40 52.54
N VAL A 297 13.62 10.76 51.37
CA VAL A 297 12.32 11.44 51.24
C VAL A 297 11.17 10.50 51.64
N LEU A 298 11.20 9.24 51.22
CA LEU A 298 10.20 8.24 51.61
C LEU A 298 10.31 7.88 53.09
N ARG A 299 11.52 7.79 53.66
CA ARG A 299 11.72 7.64 55.11
C ARG A 299 11.13 8.84 55.87
N HIS A 300 11.35 10.06 55.40
CA HIS A 300 10.79 11.26 56.03
C HIS A 300 9.25 11.32 55.95
N LEU A 301 8.66 10.99 54.79
CA LEU A 301 7.20 10.91 54.63
C LEU A 301 6.57 9.77 55.46
N SER A 302 7.27 8.65 55.63
CA SER A 302 6.82 7.56 56.52
C SER A 302 6.91 7.92 58.01
N GLN A 303 7.89 8.72 58.41
CA GLN A 303 8.01 9.25 59.77
C GLN A 303 6.91 10.27 60.09
N ILE A 304 6.55 11.14 59.13
CA ILE A 304 5.49 12.14 59.30
C ILE A 304 4.10 11.50 59.36
N SER A 305 3.88 10.38 58.66
CA SER A 305 2.56 9.72 58.59
C SER A 305 2.28 8.68 59.68
N GLY A 306 3.21 8.45 60.61
CA GLY A 306 2.93 7.86 61.92
C GLY A 306 2.22 6.49 61.96
N GLY A 307 2.40 5.61 60.96
CA GLY A 307 1.78 4.27 61.06
C GLY A 307 2.03 3.31 59.89
N LYS A 308 1.92 2.00 60.18
CA LYS A 308 2.08 0.87 59.24
C LYS A 308 1.22 0.95 57.96
N ALA A 309 0.21 1.83 57.93
CA ALA A 309 -0.61 2.09 56.75
C ALA A 309 0.15 2.84 55.64
N SER A 310 1.11 3.72 55.98
CA SER A 310 1.86 4.49 54.99
C SER A 310 2.83 3.62 54.19
N LEU A 311 3.40 2.58 54.80
CA LEU A 311 4.28 1.63 54.10
C LEU A 311 3.51 0.85 53.02
N LYS A 312 2.26 0.47 53.29
CA LYS A 312 1.38 -0.19 52.31
C LYS A 312 0.97 0.75 51.17
N ILE A 313 0.72 2.02 51.47
CA ILE A 313 0.43 3.05 50.45
C ILE A 313 1.67 3.32 49.59
N ILE A 314 2.85 3.42 50.18
CA ILE A 314 4.11 3.60 49.44
C ILE A 314 4.41 2.39 48.55
N GLN A 315 4.20 1.16 49.04
CA GLN A 315 4.34 -0.05 48.22
C GLN A 315 3.27 -0.12 47.11
N ALA A 316 2.04 0.30 47.39
CA ALA A 316 0.97 0.38 46.39
C ALA A 316 1.26 1.45 45.33
N VAL A 317 1.79 2.61 45.71
CA VAL A 317 2.21 3.68 44.79
C VAL A 317 3.41 3.23 43.96
N LYS A 318 4.39 2.53 44.56
CA LYS A 318 5.51 1.93 43.83
C LYS A 318 5.02 0.89 42.82
N GLY A 319 4.11 0.00 43.22
CA GLY A 319 3.49 -1.00 42.34
C GLY A 319 2.66 -0.36 41.22
N TYR A 320 1.87 0.67 41.54
CA TYR A 320 1.07 1.43 40.58
C TYR A 320 1.95 2.20 39.60
N LEU A 321 3.05 2.81 40.04
CA LEU A 321 3.99 3.53 39.18
C LEU A 321 4.74 2.57 38.24
N ILE A 322 5.13 1.39 38.72
CA ILE A 322 5.74 0.34 37.87
C ILE A 322 4.72 -0.18 36.85
N SER A 323 3.48 -0.41 37.27
CA SER A 323 2.39 -0.86 36.38
C SER A 323 1.97 0.21 35.37
N ALA A 324 1.86 1.47 35.79
CA ALA A 324 1.49 2.59 34.94
C ALA A 324 2.58 2.95 33.93
N THR A 325 3.86 2.89 34.32
CA THR A 325 4.97 3.07 33.37
C THR A 325 5.03 1.91 32.36
N SER A 326 4.78 0.68 32.80
CA SER A 326 4.67 -0.48 31.90
C SER A 326 3.50 -0.35 30.91
N ASN A 327 2.30 0.03 31.39
CA ASN A 327 1.11 0.21 30.56
C ASN A 327 1.21 1.41 29.62
N ALA A 328 1.73 2.56 30.07
CA ALA A 328 1.97 3.72 29.22
C ALA A 328 3.00 3.41 28.12
N CYS A 329 4.02 2.61 28.44
CA CYS A 329 5.01 2.14 27.47
C CYS A 329 4.40 1.20 26.42
N ASN A 330 3.42 0.38 26.77
CA ASN A 330 2.69 -0.49 25.84
C ASN A 330 1.72 0.28 24.93
N ILE A 331 1.07 1.34 25.44
CA ILE A 331 0.10 2.14 24.68
C ILE A 331 0.77 3.06 23.66
N ILE A 332 1.94 3.63 24.00
CA ILE A 332 2.60 4.67 23.19
C ILE A 332 3.52 4.06 22.11
N PHE A 333 4.06 2.86 22.35
CA PHE A 333 5.07 2.28 21.46
C PHE A 333 4.69 0.85 21.05
N ASN A 334 4.45 0.64 19.74
CA ASN A 334 4.41 -0.70 19.16
C ASN A 334 5.73 -1.46 19.47
N LYS A 335 5.64 -2.76 19.71
CA LYS A 335 6.75 -3.72 19.96
C LYS A 335 8.01 -3.46 19.13
N HIS A 336 7.86 -3.09 17.86
CA HIS A 336 9.00 -2.77 16.98
C HIS A 336 9.70 -1.45 17.33
N THR A 337 8.94 -0.43 17.72
CA THR A 337 9.46 0.88 18.13
C THR A 337 10.18 0.77 19.48
N TRP A 338 9.65 -0.04 20.41
CA TRP A 338 10.29 -0.30 21.70
C TRP A 338 11.65 -0.97 21.55
N ARG A 339 11.77 -2.00 20.70
CA ARG A 339 13.07 -2.63 20.42
C ARG A 339 14.11 -1.64 19.89
N ARG A 340 13.70 -0.69 19.04
CA ARG A 340 14.61 0.33 18.48
C ARG A 340 15.03 1.36 19.52
N VAL A 341 14.10 1.82 20.37
CA VAL A 341 14.42 2.74 21.47
C VAL A 341 15.38 2.06 22.45
N TRP A 342 15.09 0.83 22.88
CA TRP A 342 15.95 0.05 23.76
C TRP A 342 17.37 -0.17 23.20
N GLN A 343 17.47 -0.57 21.92
CA GLN A 343 18.76 -0.75 21.24
C GLN A 343 19.57 0.56 21.17
N THR A 344 18.89 1.68 20.94
CA THR A 344 19.53 3.00 20.87
C THR A 344 20.00 3.45 22.26
N SER A 345 19.15 3.31 23.28
CA SER A 345 19.51 3.60 24.67
C SER A 345 20.68 2.73 25.16
N LYS A 346 20.69 1.44 24.80
CA LYS A 346 21.80 0.52 25.13
C LYS A 346 23.12 0.96 24.50
N ARG A 347 23.10 1.48 23.26
CA ARG A 347 24.31 2.04 22.63
C ARG A 347 24.78 3.31 23.34
N VAL A 348 23.88 4.21 23.71
CA VAL A 348 24.21 5.46 24.42
C VAL A 348 24.79 5.19 25.82
N ILE A 349 24.23 4.22 26.54
CA ILE A 349 24.73 3.78 27.85
C ILE A 349 26.13 3.15 27.70
N ASN A 350 26.34 2.33 26.66
CA ASN A 350 27.62 1.69 26.41
C ASN A 350 28.70 2.64 25.87
N SER A 351 28.32 3.80 25.31
CA SER A 351 29.27 4.80 24.80
C SER A 351 29.70 5.84 25.83
N SER A 352 29.09 5.85 27.02
CA SER A 352 29.41 6.82 28.09
C SER A 352 29.97 6.12 29.33
N PRO A 353 31.26 6.30 29.67
CA PRO A 353 31.89 5.67 30.83
C PRO A 353 31.24 6.01 32.18
N GLY A 354 30.51 7.12 32.26
CA GLY A 354 29.72 7.52 33.44
C GLY A 354 28.42 6.73 33.58
N LEU A 355 27.69 6.52 32.47
CA LEU A 355 26.46 5.72 32.44
C LEU A 355 26.73 4.22 32.61
N LEU A 356 27.87 3.74 32.10
CA LEU A 356 28.34 2.37 32.31
C LEU A 356 28.65 2.04 33.77
N ARG A 357 29.08 3.04 34.57
CA ARG A 357 29.24 2.90 36.02
C ARG A 357 27.88 2.86 36.73
N ALA A 358 26.96 3.74 36.39
CA ALA A 358 25.58 3.72 36.93
C ALA A 358 24.81 2.43 36.55
N ALA A 359 25.02 1.91 35.34
CA ALA A 359 24.38 0.68 34.86
C ALA A 359 24.91 -0.59 35.56
N ARG A 360 26.20 -0.64 35.93
CA ARG A 360 26.77 -1.74 36.73
C ARG A 360 26.21 -1.81 38.16
N TYR A 361 25.82 -0.67 38.73
CA TYR A 361 25.09 -0.64 40.02
C TYR A 361 23.60 -1.04 39.89
N GLY A 362 23.03 -0.97 38.67
CA GLY A 362 21.64 -1.32 38.37
C GLY A 362 21.39 -2.74 37.86
N GLU A 363 22.41 -3.61 37.77
CA GLU A 363 22.29 -4.97 37.21
C GLU A 363 21.24 -5.85 37.93
N GLY A 364 20.95 -5.57 39.21
CA GLY A 364 19.87 -6.24 39.95
C GLY A 364 18.45 -5.91 39.45
N VAL A 365 18.21 -4.68 38.98
CA VAL A 365 16.91 -4.23 38.45
C VAL A 365 16.75 -4.65 36.99
N GLY A 366 17.85 -4.68 36.23
CA GLY A 366 17.88 -5.17 34.85
C GLY A 366 17.49 -6.65 34.75
N ARG A 367 17.98 -7.51 35.65
CA ARG A 367 17.59 -8.92 35.71
C ARG A 367 16.13 -9.13 36.09
N GLN A 368 15.61 -8.34 37.04
CA GLN A 368 14.18 -8.42 37.41
C GLN A 368 13.26 -7.97 36.27
N LEU A 369 13.64 -6.96 35.49
CA LEU A 369 12.89 -6.53 34.31
C LEU A 369 13.00 -7.52 33.14
N GLU A 370 14.13 -8.20 32.97
CA GLU A 370 14.27 -9.31 32.01
C GLU A 370 13.41 -10.52 32.41
N GLU A 371 13.40 -10.92 33.68
CA GLU A 371 12.54 -12.01 34.18
C GLU A 371 11.04 -11.68 34.07
N ILE A 372 10.64 -10.45 34.42
CA ILE A 372 9.25 -9.99 34.26
C ILE A 372 8.87 -9.96 32.77
N SER A 373 9.77 -9.52 31.88
CA SER A 373 9.51 -9.53 30.45
C SER A 373 9.37 -10.96 29.90
N THR A 374 10.17 -11.90 30.38
CA THR A 374 10.17 -13.29 29.91
C THR A 374 8.91 -14.04 30.37
N VAL A 375 8.43 -13.76 31.59
CA VAL A 375 7.16 -14.31 32.13
C VAL A 375 5.93 -13.66 31.48
N PHE A 376 5.99 -12.38 31.09
CA PHE A 376 4.87 -11.70 30.42
C PHE A 376 4.75 -12.03 28.92
N PHE A 377 5.87 -12.28 28.22
CA PHE A 377 5.85 -12.54 26.78
C PHE A 377 5.58 -14.02 26.43
N SER A 378 5.71 -14.96 27.37
CA SER A 378 5.29 -16.36 27.17
C SER A 378 3.77 -16.56 27.23
N GLY A 379 3.03 -15.62 27.84
CA GLY A 379 1.55 -15.64 27.89
C GLY A 379 0.84 -15.11 26.63
N PHE A 380 1.59 -14.67 25.61
CA PHE A 380 1.04 -14.14 24.35
C PHE A 380 1.22 -15.09 23.15
N ALA A 381 1.58 -16.35 23.41
CA ALA A 381 1.55 -17.43 22.43
C ALA A 381 0.34 -18.35 22.66
N HIS A 382 -0.86 -17.75 22.70
CA HIS A 382 -2.14 -18.40 22.43
C HIS A 382 -3.08 -17.41 21.75
#